data_AF-A0A4Q3TXX9-F1
#
_entry.id   AF-A0A4Q3TXX9-F1
#
_cell.length_a   1.000
_cell.length_b   1.000
_cell.length_c   1.000
_cell.angle_alpha   90.00
_cell.angle_beta   90.00
_cell.angle_gamma   90.00
#
_symmetry.space_group_name_H-M   'P 1'
#
loop_
_entity.id
_entity.type
_entity.pdbx_description
1 polymer ?
#
loop_
_entity_poly.entity_id
_entity_poly.type
_entity_poly.pdbx_seq_one_letter_code
_entity_poly.pdbx_strand_id
1 'polypeptide(L)'
;MAKAIVIGAGFGGIASALRLRRKGYDVTLIDKQDQLGGRAYQYRRETPLGTFVHDAGPTVITAKFLFDELFTMFGKRREDYVEFRDIYPWYRIQFADGSTFDYGGTLEQFEAQIAKFEPRDVEGFRRYLKHSKKIFDVGFTELGDQPFDKFTTMLKCAPALLRLQNYKTVYGMARKYITSEKLRRVFSFQPLLVGGNPFNTTSIYSLIFYLVHQPLLFGLVRRLAETAGTSLLVTSRQTLGMPEEFEFPLGPLDESEGAALFEDRARRARPELAVSEESLRALSRRLGGMPLALELAAARAGVQGLAQIEAAGWTAERDFGEALGIPKRQRSLDAVLRESLAMLPEDVRKTFFGLGAFRNGFDAEAALAVADAGPAKLDTLRRWSLILPTEDGDGSLRFRMPEPLRDVAGLGAARIHAHYFADLQKRKP
;
A
#
# COMPACT_ATOMS: atom_id res chain seq x y z
N MET A 1 -21.92 -37.07 -5.67
CA MET A 1 -21.76 -35.60 -5.79
C MET A 1 -20.27 -35.32 -5.96
N ALA A 2 -19.86 -34.56 -6.97
CA ALA A 2 -18.44 -34.25 -7.17
C ALA A 2 -17.94 -33.29 -6.07
N LYS A 3 -16.74 -33.51 -5.54
CA LYS A 3 -16.15 -32.66 -4.49
C LYS A 3 -15.27 -31.57 -5.09
N ALA A 4 -15.25 -30.40 -4.48
CA ALA A 4 -14.33 -29.32 -4.80
C ALA A 4 -13.75 -28.70 -3.53
N ILE A 5 -12.46 -28.35 -3.56
CA ILE A 5 -11.79 -27.65 -2.48
C ILE A 5 -11.39 -26.27 -3.01
N VAL A 6 -11.80 -25.21 -2.30
CA VAL A 6 -11.40 -23.83 -2.58
C VAL A 6 -10.47 -23.37 -1.47
N ILE A 7 -9.27 -22.93 -1.83
CA ILE A 7 -8.24 -22.46 -0.89
C ILE A 7 -8.17 -20.93 -0.96
N GLY A 8 -8.44 -20.28 0.17
CA GLY A 8 -8.58 -18.84 0.32
C GLY A 8 -10.05 -18.40 0.28
N ALA A 9 -10.54 -17.81 1.36
CA ALA A 9 -11.87 -17.26 1.55
C ALA A 9 -11.92 -15.72 1.42
N GLY A 10 -11.10 -15.15 0.54
CA GLY A 10 -11.36 -13.80 0.01
C GLY A 10 -12.59 -13.77 -0.89
N PHE A 11 -13.04 -12.59 -1.33
CA PHE A 11 -14.22 -12.45 -2.20
C PHE A 11 -14.18 -13.36 -3.44
N GLY A 12 -13.02 -13.49 -4.09
CA GLY A 12 -12.87 -14.39 -5.25
C GLY A 12 -13.08 -15.87 -4.91
N GLY A 13 -12.58 -16.32 -3.75
CA GLY A 13 -12.76 -17.69 -3.26
C GLY A 13 -14.21 -17.96 -2.83
N ILE A 14 -14.84 -17.03 -2.11
CA ILE A 14 -16.25 -17.11 -1.74
C ILE A 14 -17.14 -17.17 -2.99
N ALA A 15 -16.91 -16.29 -3.97
CA ALA A 15 -17.67 -16.28 -5.22
C ALA A 15 -17.49 -17.61 -6.00
N SER A 16 -16.27 -18.13 -6.06
CA SER A 16 -15.98 -19.42 -6.69
C SER A 16 -16.69 -20.58 -5.98
N ALA A 17 -16.62 -20.62 -4.66
CA ALA A 17 -17.28 -21.63 -3.84
C ALA A 17 -18.81 -21.62 -4.04
N LEU A 18 -19.42 -20.44 -4.05
CA LEU A 18 -20.86 -20.28 -4.33
C LEU A 18 -21.24 -20.78 -5.72
N ARG A 19 -20.46 -20.42 -6.76
CA ARG A 19 -20.72 -20.90 -8.13
C ARG A 19 -20.55 -22.41 -8.27
N LEU A 20 -19.55 -23.00 -7.61
CA LEU A 20 -19.36 -24.45 -7.59
C LEU A 20 -20.50 -25.17 -6.84
N ARG A 21 -20.96 -24.63 -5.70
CA ARG A 21 -22.15 -25.14 -5.01
C ARG A 21 -23.38 -25.10 -5.91
N ARG A 22 -23.59 -24.01 -6.66
CA ARG A 22 -24.72 -23.87 -7.58
C ARG A 22 -24.68 -24.89 -8.74
N LYS A 23 -23.48 -25.32 -9.15
CA LYS A 23 -23.26 -26.40 -10.13
C LYS A 23 -23.41 -27.81 -9.56
N GLY A 24 -23.74 -27.97 -8.28
CA GLY A 24 -23.98 -29.26 -7.64
C GLY A 24 -22.73 -29.94 -7.07
N TYR A 25 -21.64 -29.20 -6.87
CA TYR A 25 -20.46 -29.72 -6.17
C TYR A 25 -20.66 -29.69 -4.66
N ASP A 26 -20.07 -30.65 -3.96
CA ASP A 26 -19.83 -30.61 -2.52
C ASP A 26 -18.54 -29.81 -2.28
N VAL A 27 -18.64 -28.60 -1.70
CA VAL A 27 -17.53 -27.64 -1.67
C VAL A 27 -17.03 -27.45 -0.25
N THR A 28 -15.72 -27.65 -0.06
CA THR A 28 -15.00 -27.25 1.15
C THR A 28 -14.22 -25.96 0.87
N LEU A 29 -14.48 -24.90 1.63
CA LEU A 29 -13.73 -23.64 1.57
C LEU A 29 -12.80 -23.57 2.78
N ILE A 30 -11.50 -23.38 2.53
CA ILE A 30 -10.46 -23.34 3.56
C ILE A 30 -9.77 -21.98 3.50
N ASP A 31 -9.62 -21.31 4.64
CA ASP A 31 -8.78 -20.12 4.78
C ASP A 31 -7.76 -20.35 5.90
N LYS A 32 -6.66 -19.60 5.85
CA LYS A 32 -5.65 -19.60 6.91
C LYS A 32 -6.03 -18.69 8.08
N GLN A 33 -6.93 -17.73 7.86
CA GLN A 33 -7.47 -16.86 8.89
C GLN A 33 -8.65 -17.52 9.59
N ASP A 34 -8.96 -17.00 10.77
CA ASP A 34 -10.10 -17.41 11.61
C ASP A 34 -11.47 -16.89 11.10
N GLN A 35 -11.47 -15.95 10.17
CA GLN A 35 -12.66 -15.41 9.53
C GLN A 35 -12.50 -15.29 8.01
N LEU A 36 -13.63 -15.31 7.32
CA LEU A 36 -13.70 -15.08 5.88
C LEU A 36 -13.46 -13.59 5.54
N GLY A 37 -13.07 -13.29 4.30
CA GLY A 37 -12.96 -11.93 3.78
C GLY A 37 -11.65 -11.64 3.06
N GLY A 38 -10.58 -12.38 3.35
CA GLY A 38 -9.28 -12.22 2.71
C GLY A 38 -8.72 -10.80 2.90
N ARG A 39 -8.69 -9.98 1.84
CA ARG A 39 -8.29 -8.56 1.97
C ARG A 39 -9.35 -7.70 2.64
N ALA A 40 -10.63 -8.09 2.61
CA ALA A 40 -11.71 -7.41 3.31
C ALA A 40 -11.87 -7.91 4.75
N TYR A 41 -10.78 -8.38 5.36
CA TYR A 41 -10.75 -8.83 6.76
C TYR A 41 -10.90 -7.64 7.72
N GLN A 42 -11.38 -7.90 8.94
CA GLN A 42 -11.53 -6.88 9.98
C GLN A 42 -10.72 -7.25 11.21
N TYR A 43 -9.90 -6.31 11.69
CA TYR A 43 -9.23 -6.44 12.98
C TYR A 43 -10.06 -5.76 14.06
N ARG A 44 -10.38 -6.48 15.12
CA ARG A 44 -11.04 -5.91 16.31
C ARG A 44 -10.01 -5.80 17.42
N ARG A 45 -9.85 -4.60 17.97
CA ARG A 45 -8.91 -4.33 19.06
C ARG A 45 -9.64 -3.69 20.23
N GLU A 46 -9.58 -4.32 21.39
CA GLU A 46 -10.04 -3.74 22.64
C GLU A 46 -8.90 -2.93 23.25
N THR A 47 -9.19 -1.69 23.63
CA THR A 47 -8.23 -0.80 24.30
C THR A 47 -8.92 -0.13 25.50
N PRO A 48 -8.18 0.51 26.41
CA PRO A 48 -8.80 1.30 27.49
C PRO A 48 -9.73 2.42 27.01
N LEU A 49 -9.59 2.86 25.76
CA LEU A 49 -10.45 3.87 25.12
C LEU A 49 -11.72 3.30 24.50
N GLY A 50 -11.87 1.96 24.48
CA GLY A 50 -12.99 1.25 23.89
C GLY A 50 -12.55 0.23 22.83
N THR A 51 -13.54 -0.37 22.17
CA THR A 51 -13.32 -1.34 21.11
C THR A 51 -13.27 -0.66 19.75
N PHE A 52 -12.18 -0.90 19.00
CA PHE A 52 -11.96 -0.39 17.67
C PHE A 52 -12.06 -1.52 16.64
N VAL A 53 -12.67 -1.23 15.49
CA VAL A 53 -12.73 -2.14 14.34
C VAL A 53 -11.98 -1.49 13.19
N HIS A 54 -10.99 -2.19 12.64
CA HIS A 54 -10.16 -1.74 11.55
C HIS A 54 -10.37 -2.62 10.33
N ASP A 55 -10.91 -2.05 9.25
CA ASP A 55 -10.97 -2.73 7.96
C ASP A 55 -9.57 -2.83 7.34
N ALA A 56 -9.14 -4.06 7.01
CA ALA A 56 -7.79 -4.33 6.52
C ALA A 56 -7.58 -4.01 5.03
N GLY A 57 -8.65 -3.68 4.30
CA GLY A 57 -8.57 -3.54 2.85
C GLY A 57 -9.75 -2.77 2.26
N PRO A 58 -10.39 -3.28 1.19
CA PRO A 58 -11.28 -2.46 0.37
C PRO A 58 -12.58 -2.13 1.12
N THR A 59 -12.78 -0.85 1.42
CA THR A 59 -14.03 -0.33 2.00
C THR A 59 -14.96 0.29 0.94
N VAL A 60 -14.41 0.65 -0.22
CA VAL A 60 -15.15 1.21 -1.35
C VAL A 60 -15.62 0.08 -2.26
N ILE A 61 -16.94 -0.07 -2.38
CA ILE A 61 -17.56 -0.98 -3.35
C ILE A 61 -18.06 -0.13 -4.51
N THR A 62 -17.58 -0.45 -5.71
CA THR A 62 -18.03 0.19 -6.95
C THR A 62 -18.93 -0.70 -7.78
N ALA A 63 -18.86 -2.03 -7.74
CA ALA A 63 -19.66 -2.90 -8.62
C ALA A 63 -20.71 -3.70 -7.84
N LYS A 64 -21.72 -3.01 -7.27
CA LYS A 64 -22.74 -3.61 -6.38
C LYS A 64 -23.47 -4.81 -7.01
N PHE A 65 -23.77 -4.72 -8.31
CA PHE A 65 -24.47 -5.75 -9.07
C PHE A 65 -23.78 -7.12 -9.10
N LEU A 66 -22.43 -7.15 -8.96
CA LEU A 66 -21.69 -8.42 -8.89
C LEU A 66 -22.00 -9.19 -7.60
N PHE A 67 -22.33 -8.49 -6.51
CA PHE A 67 -22.80 -9.12 -5.29
C PHE A 67 -24.24 -9.60 -5.46
N ASP A 68 -25.11 -8.78 -6.04
CA ASP A 68 -26.53 -9.13 -6.27
C ASP A 68 -26.68 -10.41 -7.10
N GLU A 69 -25.81 -10.60 -8.10
CA GLU A 69 -25.74 -11.82 -8.91
C GLU A 69 -25.53 -13.08 -8.03
N LEU A 70 -24.61 -13.00 -7.06
CA LEU A 70 -24.29 -14.12 -6.17
C LEU A 70 -25.48 -14.51 -5.29
N PHE A 71 -26.22 -13.55 -4.75
CA PHE A 71 -27.42 -13.82 -3.94
C PHE A 71 -28.55 -14.37 -4.81
N THR A 72 -28.77 -13.78 -5.99
CA THR A 72 -29.83 -14.17 -6.92
C THR A 72 -29.68 -15.62 -7.39
N MET A 73 -28.44 -16.11 -7.58
CA MET A 73 -28.18 -17.53 -7.91
C MET A 73 -28.82 -18.53 -6.93
N PHE A 74 -29.06 -18.11 -5.69
CA PHE A 74 -29.66 -18.91 -4.62
C PHE A 74 -31.07 -18.44 -4.24
N GLY A 75 -31.72 -17.62 -5.08
CA GLY A 75 -33.05 -17.08 -4.80
C GLY A 75 -33.08 -16.17 -3.56
N LYS A 76 -31.95 -15.52 -3.25
CA LYS A 76 -31.82 -14.58 -2.14
C LYS A 76 -31.68 -13.17 -2.68
N ARG A 77 -32.02 -12.19 -1.84
CA ARG A 77 -31.73 -10.78 -2.07
C ARG A 77 -30.54 -10.37 -1.22
N ARG A 78 -29.62 -9.58 -1.76
CA ARG A 78 -28.44 -9.10 -1.03
C ARG A 78 -28.84 -8.22 0.14
N GLU A 79 -29.87 -7.38 -0.03
CA GLU A 79 -30.31 -6.40 0.96
C GLU A 79 -30.77 -7.04 2.28
N ASP A 80 -31.21 -8.30 2.25
CA ASP A 80 -31.61 -9.04 3.45
C ASP A 80 -30.41 -9.40 4.34
N TYR A 81 -29.18 -9.29 3.81
CA TYR A 81 -27.94 -9.70 4.48
C TYR A 81 -26.92 -8.56 4.61
N VAL A 82 -26.86 -7.67 3.61
CA VAL A 82 -25.88 -6.59 3.53
C VAL A 82 -26.52 -5.33 2.97
N GLU A 83 -26.39 -4.22 3.70
CA GLU A 83 -26.78 -2.90 3.23
C GLU A 83 -25.56 -2.16 2.65
N PHE A 84 -25.69 -1.65 1.42
CA PHE A 84 -24.69 -0.74 0.85
C PHE A 84 -25.16 0.69 1.07
N ARG A 85 -24.33 1.49 1.74
CA ARG A 85 -24.63 2.90 2.02
C ARG A 85 -23.97 3.78 0.97
N ASP A 86 -24.77 4.61 0.33
CA ASP A 86 -24.26 5.65 -0.56
C ASP A 86 -23.59 6.74 0.26
N ILE A 87 -22.42 7.18 -0.17
CA ILE A 87 -21.64 8.23 0.49
C ILE A 87 -21.48 9.38 -0.48
N TYR A 88 -21.68 10.62 0.00
CA TYR A 88 -21.33 11.83 -0.72
C TYR A 88 -20.63 12.82 0.21
N PRO A 89 -19.51 13.44 -0.22
CA PRO A 89 -18.74 13.08 -1.41
C PRO A 89 -18.08 11.71 -1.26
N TRP A 90 -17.72 11.06 -2.38
CA TRP A 90 -16.94 9.82 -2.33
C TRP A 90 -15.59 10.05 -1.65
N TYR A 91 -14.96 11.18 -1.98
CA TYR A 91 -13.81 11.74 -1.29
C TYR A 91 -13.70 13.23 -1.59
N ARG A 92 -13.04 13.98 -0.70
CA ARG A 92 -12.76 15.41 -0.86
C ARG A 92 -11.28 15.61 -1.20
N ILE A 93 -11.03 16.29 -2.32
CA ILE A 93 -9.67 16.73 -2.69
C ILE A 93 -9.49 18.12 -2.09
N GLN A 94 -8.49 18.28 -1.22
CA GLN A 94 -8.09 19.57 -0.69
C GLN A 94 -6.79 20.01 -1.38
N PHE A 95 -6.79 21.21 -1.96
CA PHE A 95 -5.61 21.81 -2.58
C PHE A 95 -4.83 22.65 -1.55
N ALA A 96 -3.57 22.92 -1.86
CA ALA A 96 -2.66 23.67 -0.98
C ALA A 96 -3.15 25.09 -0.64
N ASP A 97 -3.98 25.69 -1.48
CA ASP A 97 -4.57 27.02 -1.21
C ASP A 97 -5.89 26.96 -0.43
N GLY A 98 -6.20 25.81 0.18
CA GLY A 98 -7.43 25.59 0.96
C GLY A 98 -8.68 25.35 0.13
N SER A 99 -8.64 25.54 -1.20
CA SER A 99 -9.78 25.18 -2.06
C SER A 99 -10.04 23.68 -2.02
N THR A 100 -11.31 23.29 -2.11
CA THR A 100 -11.73 21.88 -2.02
C THR A 100 -12.59 21.50 -3.21
N PHE A 101 -12.42 20.27 -3.68
CA PHE A 101 -13.25 19.65 -4.72
C PHE A 101 -13.90 18.40 -4.13
N ASP A 102 -15.22 18.43 -3.99
CA ASP A 102 -16.01 17.27 -3.59
C ASP A 102 -16.19 16.33 -4.77
N TYR A 103 -15.53 15.17 -4.74
CA TYR A 103 -15.56 14.22 -5.84
C TYR A 103 -16.70 13.21 -5.66
N GLY A 104 -17.50 13.02 -6.70
CA GLY A 104 -18.61 12.07 -6.75
C GLY A 104 -19.97 12.75 -6.81
N GLY A 105 -21.00 12.02 -6.38
CA GLY A 105 -22.38 12.49 -6.43
C GLY A 105 -23.02 12.35 -7.81
N THR A 106 -24.07 13.13 -8.05
CA THR A 106 -24.73 13.19 -9.37
C THR A 106 -23.87 13.97 -10.37
N LEU A 107 -24.15 13.80 -11.67
CA LEU A 107 -23.46 14.56 -12.71
C LEU A 107 -23.62 16.07 -12.50
N GLU A 108 -24.80 16.52 -12.08
CA GLU A 108 -25.10 17.93 -11.80
C GLU A 108 -24.25 18.45 -10.63
N GLN A 109 -24.11 17.67 -9.56
CA GLN A 109 -23.24 18.01 -8.42
C GLN A 109 -21.77 18.10 -8.86
N PHE A 110 -21.32 17.15 -9.68
CA PHE A 110 -19.95 17.13 -10.20
C PHE A 110 -19.66 18.32 -11.13
N GLU A 111 -20.58 18.65 -12.03
CA GLU A 111 -20.50 19.84 -12.89
C GLU A 111 -20.49 21.13 -12.08
N ALA A 112 -21.28 21.22 -11.01
CA ALA A 112 -21.25 22.36 -10.10
C ALA A 112 -19.90 22.50 -9.39
N GLN A 113 -19.25 21.39 -9.01
CA GLN A 113 -17.90 21.42 -8.45
C GLN A 113 -16.87 21.89 -9.48
N ILE A 114 -16.96 21.44 -10.74
CA ILE A 114 -16.08 21.91 -11.82
C ILE A 114 -16.25 23.42 -12.03
N ALA A 115 -17.49 23.91 -12.07
CA ALA A 115 -17.80 25.31 -12.34
C ALA A 115 -17.22 26.26 -11.27
N LYS A 116 -17.07 25.81 -10.02
CA LYS A 116 -16.41 26.59 -8.95
C LYS A 116 -14.93 26.86 -9.23
N PHE A 117 -14.26 25.97 -9.98
CA PHE A 117 -12.83 26.10 -10.31
C PHE A 117 -12.62 26.73 -11.68
N GLU A 118 -13.35 26.30 -12.69
CA GLU A 118 -13.27 26.83 -14.06
C GLU A 118 -14.57 26.50 -14.83
N PRO A 119 -15.49 27.46 -15.00
CA PRO A 119 -16.76 27.24 -15.71
C PRO A 119 -16.59 26.70 -17.14
N ARG A 120 -15.52 27.10 -17.84
CA ARG A 120 -15.27 26.64 -19.22
C ARG A 120 -14.96 25.14 -19.29
N ASP A 121 -14.50 24.55 -18.19
CA ASP A 121 -14.13 23.14 -18.13
C ASP A 121 -15.35 22.22 -17.93
N VAL A 122 -16.56 22.74 -17.67
CA VAL A 122 -17.79 21.92 -17.61
C VAL A 122 -18.06 21.25 -18.97
N GLU A 123 -17.94 22.01 -20.05
CA GLU A 123 -18.11 21.48 -21.40
C GLU A 123 -16.94 20.56 -21.80
N GLY A 124 -15.73 20.87 -21.30
CA GLY A 124 -14.57 19.99 -21.37
C GLY A 124 -14.83 18.62 -20.72
N PHE A 125 -15.39 18.62 -19.51
CA PHE A 125 -15.78 17.44 -18.76
C PHE A 125 -16.79 16.59 -19.51
N ARG A 126 -17.87 17.18 -20.05
CA ARG A 126 -18.88 16.42 -20.81
C ARG A 126 -18.27 15.70 -22.01
N ARG A 127 -17.36 16.37 -22.74
CA ARG A 127 -16.61 15.74 -23.84
C ARG A 127 -15.67 14.64 -23.34
N TYR A 128 -14.99 14.84 -22.21
CA TYR A 128 -14.11 13.84 -21.60
C TYR A 128 -14.90 12.61 -21.14
N LEU A 129 -16.06 12.79 -20.50
CA LEU A 129 -16.95 11.72 -20.07
C LEU A 129 -17.44 10.88 -21.26
N LYS A 130 -17.82 11.54 -22.37
CA LYS A 130 -18.18 10.86 -23.62
C LYS A 130 -17.01 10.07 -24.22
N HIS A 131 -15.78 10.58 -24.13
CA HIS A 131 -14.57 9.86 -24.56
C HIS A 131 -14.30 8.65 -23.67
N SER A 132 -14.34 8.85 -22.35
CA SER A 132 -14.17 7.81 -21.34
C SER A 132 -15.20 6.68 -21.49
N LYS A 133 -16.47 7.01 -21.81
CA LYS A 133 -17.49 6.00 -22.15
C LYS A 133 -17.06 5.12 -23.32
N LYS A 134 -16.54 5.70 -24.41
CA LYS A 134 -16.08 4.90 -25.56
C LYS A 134 -14.93 3.97 -25.19
N ILE A 135 -14.06 4.39 -24.28
CA ILE A 135 -13.00 3.53 -23.74
C ILE A 135 -13.60 2.42 -22.89
N PHE A 136 -14.60 2.72 -22.05
CA PHE A 136 -15.31 1.73 -21.26
C PHE A 136 -16.03 0.68 -22.11
N ASP A 137 -16.77 1.12 -23.14
CA ASP A 137 -17.52 0.22 -24.03
C ASP A 137 -16.58 -0.83 -24.65
N VAL A 138 -15.41 -0.43 -25.14
CA VAL A 138 -14.43 -1.36 -25.70
C VAL A 138 -13.66 -2.12 -24.61
N GLY A 139 -13.09 -1.40 -23.65
CA GLY A 139 -12.12 -1.95 -22.68
C GLY A 139 -12.76 -2.84 -21.61
N PHE A 140 -13.99 -2.56 -21.22
CA PHE A 140 -14.70 -3.32 -20.18
C PHE A 140 -15.75 -4.26 -20.79
N THR A 141 -16.57 -3.79 -21.72
CA THR A 141 -17.70 -4.59 -22.24
C THR A 141 -17.26 -5.63 -23.26
N GLU A 142 -16.37 -5.28 -24.20
CA GLU A 142 -15.92 -6.21 -25.24
C GLU A 142 -14.72 -7.07 -24.81
N LEU A 143 -13.93 -6.58 -23.84
CA LEU A 143 -12.63 -7.14 -23.49
C LEU A 143 -12.51 -7.66 -22.05
N GLY A 144 -13.44 -7.30 -21.16
CA GLY A 144 -13.31 -7.58 -19.72
C GLY A 144 -13.38 -9.07 -19.36
N ASP A 145 -14.05 -9.88 -20.17
CA ASP A 145 -14.26 -11.32 -19.96
C ASP A 145 -13.46 -12.21 -20.93
N GLN A 146 -12.66 -11.59 -21.81
CA GLN A 146 -11.95 -12.31 -22.86
C GLN A 146 -10.61 -12.87 -22.38
N PRO A 147 -10.25 -14.11 -22.75
CA PRO A 147 -8.93 -14.64 -22.49
C PRO A 147 -7.86 -13.95 -23.37
N PHE A 148 -6.82 -13.42 -22.73
CA PHE A 148 -5.67 -12.78 -23.38
C PHE A 148 -4.46 -13.72 -23.55
N ASP A 149 -4.71 -15.00 -23.76
CA ASP A 149 -3.69 -16.05 -23.89
C ASP A 149 -2.98 -16.05 -25.25
N LYS A 150 -3.53 -15.36 -26.26
CA LYS A 150 -3.02 -15.33 -27.64
C LYS A 150 -2.64 -13.93 -28.10
N PHE A 151 -1.44 -13.82 -28.68
CA PHE A 151 -0.94 -12.57 -29.29
C PHE A 151 -1.86 -12.02 -30.40
N THR A 152 -2.52 -12.91 -31.15
CA THR A 152 -3.46 -12.51 -32.21
C THR A 152 -4.72 -11.82 -31.67
N THR A 153 -5.17 -12.17 -30.47
CA THR A 153 -6.29 -11.50 -29.78
C THR A 153 -5.91 -10.06 -29.45
N MET A 154 -4.69 -9.81 -28.96
CA MET A 154 -4.18 -8.45 -28.70
C MET A 154 -4.07 -7.62 -29.99
N LEU A 155 -3.66 -8.22 -31.10
CA LEU A 155 -3.53 -7.53 -32.39
C LEU A 155 -4.89 -7.00 -32.91
N LYS A 156 -5.99 -7.73 -32.63
CA LYS A 156 -7.35 -7.29 -32.98
C LYS A 156 -7.79 -6.06 -32.18
N CYS A 157 -7.27 -5.86 -30.97
CA CYS A 157 -7.58 -4.69 -30.14
C CYS A 157 -6.79 -3.45 -30.54
N ALA A 158 -5.65 -3.60 -31.22
CA ALA A 158 -4.72 -2.51 -31.52
C ALA A 158 -5.36 -1.32 -32.27
N PRO A 159 -6.20 -1.51 -33.30
CA PRO A 159 -6.87 -0.39 -33.99
C PRO A 159 -7.79 0.40 -33.05
N ALA A 160 -8.53 -0.28 -32.17
CA ALA A 160 -9.42 0.37 -31.22
C ALA A 160 -8.62 1.16 -30.16
N LEU A 161 -7.53 0.58 -29.64
CA LEU A 161 -6.62 1.23 -28.69
C LEU A 161 -5.97 2.48 -29.30
N LEU A 162 -5.53 2.42 -30.56
CA LEU A 162 -4.96 3.57 -31.27
C LEU A 162 -6.00 4.66 -31.53
N ARG A 163 -7.20 4.29 -31.99
CA ARG A 163 -8.31 5.23 -32.24
C ARG A 163 -8.75 5.96 -30.98
N LEU A 164 -8.76 5.26 -29.84
CA LEU A 164 -9.08 5.82 -28.52
C LEU A 164 -7.91 6.54 -27.86
N GLN A 165 -6.74 6.53 -28.52
CA GLN A 165 -5.50 7.17 -28.08
C GLN A 165 -4.98 6.65 -26.73
N ASN A 166 -5.16 5.35 -26.48
CA ASN A 166 -4.76 4.70 -25.24
C ASN A 166 -3.23 4.65 -25.02
N TYR A 167 -2.43 5.03 -26.03
CA TYR A 167 -0.99 5.22 -25.89
C TYR A 167 -0.61 6.52 -25.15
N LYS A 168 -1.56 7.45 -24.93
CA LYS A 168 -1.33 8.65 -24.13
C LYS A 168 -1.41 8.34 -22.65
N THR A 169 -0.84 9.22 -21.84
CA THR A 169 -0.94 9.13 -20.38
C THR A 169 -2.32 9.63 -19.92
N VAL A 170 -2.81 9.18 -18.76
CA VAL A 170 -4.09 9.66 -18.21
C VAL A 170 -4.09 11.18 -18.06
N TYR A 171 -3.01 11.75 -17.50
CA TYR A 171 -2.87 13.20 -17.38
C TYR A 171 -2.84 13.90 -18.75
N GLY A 172 -2.11 13.32 -19.72
CA GLY A 172 -2.04 13.82 -21.08
C GLY A 172 -3.39 13.79 -21.80
N MET A 173 -4.26 12.83 -21.49
CA MET A 173 -5.63 12.79 -21.99
C MET A 173 -6.49 13.87 -21.34
N ALA A 174 -6.49 13.98 -20.01
CA ALA A 174 -7.26 14.99 -19.28
C ALA A 174 -6.93 16.42 -19.74
N ARG A 175 -5.64 16.72 -19.96
CA ARG A 175 -5.16 18.03 -20.44
C ARG A 175 -5.79 18.48 -21.76
N LYS A 176 -6.25 17.56 -22.62
CA LYS A 176 -6.90 17.91 -23.89
C LYS A 176 -8.29 18.51 -23.72
N TYR A 177 -8.96 18.15 -22.65
CA TYR A 177 -10.34 18.52 -22.40
C TYR A 177 -10.47 19.60 -21.33
N ILE A 178 -9.51 19.65 -20.41
CA ILE A 178 -9.57 20.45 -19.19
C ILE A 178 -8.45 21.48 -19.19
N THR A 179 -8.80 22.73 -18.89
CA THR A 179 -7.92 23.89 -18.92
C THR A 179 -7.27 24.12 -17.56
N SER A 180 -8.06 24.07 -16.49
CA SER A 180 -7.61 24.28 -15.12
C SER A 180 -6.62 23.18 -14.70
N GLU A 181 -5.48 23.60 -14.16
CA GLU A 181 -4.45 22.68 -13.69
C GLU A 181 -4.94 21.82 -12.53
N LYS A 182 -5.68 22.42 -11.59
CA LYS A 182 -6.28 21.69 -10.46
C LYS A 182 -7.26 20.63 -10.92
N LEU A 183 -8.10 20.97 -11.89
CA LEU A 183 -9.04 20.02 -12.46
C LEU A 183 -8.31 18.92 -13.23
N ARG A 184 -7.24 19.21 -13.99
CA ARG A 184 -6.42 18.15 -14.63
C ARG A 184 -5.92 17.11 -13.62
N ARG A 185 -5.54 17.53 -12.40
CA ARG A 185 -5.16 16.62 -11.31
C ARG A 185 -6.37 15.79 -10.84
N VAL A 186 -7.54 16.41 -10.65
CA VAL A 186 -8.79 15.72 -10.30
C VAL A 186 -9.16 14.64 -11.34
N PHE A 187 -9.08 14.96 -12.63
CA PHE A 187 -9.40 14.05 -13.74
C PHE A 187 -8.34 12.99 -14.02
N SER A 188 -7.22 13.00 -13.29
CA SER A 188 -6.13 12.04 -13.45
C SER A 188 -5.81 11.27 -12.18
N PHE A 189 -6.65 11.33 -11.15
CA PHE A 189 -6.43 10.63 -9.88
C PHE A 189 -6.64 9.10 -9.98
N GLN A 190 -7.39 8.62 -10.98
CA GLN A 190 -7.91 7.25 -11.07
C GLN A 190 -6.82 6.17 -11.11
N PRO A 191 -5.66 6.36 -11.78
CA PRO A 191 -4.55 5.41 -11.72
C PRO A 191 -4.06 5.09 -10.31
N LEU A 192 -4.21 6.00 -9.34
CA LEU A 192 -3.81 5.74 -7.96
C LEU A 192 -4.63 4.62 -7.31
N LEU A 193 -5.88 4.42 -7.75
CA LEU A 193 -6.75 3.33 -7.27
C LEU A 193 -6.19 1.94 -7.63
N VAL A 194 -5.35 1.86 -8.66
CA VAL A 194 -4.68 0.63 -9.10
C VAL A 194 -3.17 0.66 -8.83
N GLY A 195 -2.69 1.64 -8.04
CA GLY A 195 -1.27 1.81 -7.71
C GLY A 195 -0.40 2.36 -8.85
N GLY A 196 -1.01 2.94 -9.88
CA GLY A 196 -0.31 3.55 -11.03
C GLY A 196 0.01 5.04 -10.84
N ASN A 197 0.98 5.54 -11.61
CA ASN A 197 1.32 6.96 -11.68
C ASN A 197 0.63 7.60 -12.91
N PRO A 198 -0.22 8.64 -12.77
CA PRO A 198 -0.99 9.21 -13.89
C PRO A 198 -0.17 9.87 -14.99
N PHE A 199 1.09 10.19 -14.72
CA PHE A 199 2.02 10.74 -15.71
C PHE A 199 2.62 9.67 -16.62
N ASN A 200 2.59 8.39 -16.22
CA ASN A 200 3.16 7.27 -16.98
C ASN A 200 2.14 6.17 -17.31
N THR A 201 0.98 6.19 -16.64
CA THR A 201 -0.09 5.21 -16.84
C THR A 201 -0.92 5.58 -18.06
N THR A 202 -1.25 4.60 -18.88
CA THR A 202 -1.98 4.76 -20.14
C THR A 202 -3.43 5.23 -19.93
N SER A 203 -3.99 5.95 -20.90
CA SER A 203 -5.36 6.50 -20.80
C SER A 203 -6.47 5.46 -20.88
N ILE A 204 -6.16 4.17 -21.00
CA ILE A 204 -7.15 3.10 -20.86
C ILE A 204 -7.85 3.16 -19.50
N TYR A 205 -7.12 3.53 -18.44
CA TYR A 205 -7.67 3.70 -17.09
C TYR A 205 -8.66 4.85 -16.96
N SER A 206 -8.76 5.74 -17.96
CA SER A 206 -9.86 6.69 -18.04
C SER A 206 -11.22 5.99 -18.10
N LEU A 207 -11.33 4.69 -18.44
CA LEU A 207 -12.60 3.94 -18.34
C LEU A 207 -13.17 3.94 -16.90
N ILE A 208 -12.30 3.97 -15.89
CA ILE A 208 -12.71 4.01 -14.48
C ILE A 208 -13.47 5.29 -14.21
N PHE A 209 -13.08 6.38 -14.87
CA PHE A 209 -13.75 7.67 -14.76
C PHE A 209 -15.23 7.57 -15.16
N TYR A 210 -15.55 6.97 -16.32
CA TYR A 210 -16.95 6.77 -16.72
C TYR A 210 -17.66 5.76 -15.84
N LEU A 211 -16.96 4.68 -15.46
CA LEU A 211 -17.48 3.66 -14.57
C LEU A 211 -18.01 4.33 -13.30
N VAL A 212 -17.18 5.02 -12.51
CA VAL A 212 -17.61 5.56 -11.20
C VAL A 212 -18.81 6.52 -11.29
N HIS A 213 -19.02 7.22 -12.40
CA HIS A 213 -20.16 8.13 -12.62
C HIS A 213 -21.48 7.43 -13.02
N GLN A 214 -21.53 6.10 -13.08
CA GLN A 214 -22.81 5.40 -13.25
C GLN A 214 -23.58 5.31 -11.92
N PRO A 215 -24.92 5.47 -11.94
CA PRO A 215 -25.76 5.53 -10.73
C PRO A 215 -25.65 4.33 -9.78
N LEU A 216 -25.16 3.19 -10.26
CA LEU A 216 -25.25 1.90 -9.58
C LEU A 216 -24.07 1.58 -8.67
N LEU A 217 -23.08 2.46 -8.58
CA LEU A 217 -21.74 1.97 -8.30
C LEU A 217 -21.20 2.28 -6.91
N PHE A 218 -21.27 3.52 -6.43
CA PHE A 218 -20.56 3.85 -5.20
C PHE A 218 -21.34 3.47 -3.94
N GLY A 219 -20.79 2.59 -3.11
CA GLY A 219 -21.30 2.34 -1.77
C GLY A 219 -20.19 1.86 -0.83
N LEU A 220 -20.28 2.24 0.43
CA LEU A 220 -19.45 1.66 1.48
C LEU A 220 -20.21 0.50 2.11
N VAL A 221 -19.51 -0.60 2.42
CA VAL A 221 -20.04 -1.59 3.36
C VAL A 221 -19.88 -0.98 4.75
N ARG A 222 -20.98 -0.52 5.36
CA ARG A 222 -20.93 0.01 6.73
C ARG A 222 -21.32 -1.10 7.71
N ARG A 223 -20.37 -1.49 8.55
CA ARG A 223 -20.56 -1.57 10.01
C ARG A 223 -19.86 -0.41 10.75
N LEU A 224 -19.23 0.51 10.02
CA LEU A 224 -18.45 1.63 10.56
C LEU A 224 -19.23 2.88 10.96
N ALA A 225 -20.56 2.82 10.99
CA ALA A 225 -21.23 3.76 11.84
C ALA A 225 -22.51 3.17 12.43
N GLU A 226 -22.48 3.05 13.72
CA GLU A 226 -23.62 3.40 14.54
C GLU A 226 -23.22 4.56 15.46
N THR A 227 -22.09 5.22 15.18
CA THR A 227 -21.46 6.19 16.05
C THR A 227 -21.26 7.52 15.30
N ALA A 228 -22.06 8.51 15.65
CA ALA A 228 -21.71 9.91 15.40
C ALA A 228 -20.34 10.20 16.05
N GLY A 229 -19.43 10.86 15.32
CA GLY A 229 -18.09 11.21 15.81
C GLY A 229 -16.94 10.32 15.33
N THR A 230 -16.98 9.80 14.10
CA THR A 230 -15.85 9.00 13.55
C THR A 230 -14.71 9.90 13.07
N SER A 231 -13.54 9.77 13.69
CA SER A 231 -12.27 10.35 13.23
C SER A 231 -11.55 9.38 12.30
N LEU A 232 -11.11 9.84 11.13
CA LEU A 232 -10.37 9.04 10.14
C LEU A 232 -8.86 9.31 10.28
N LEU A 233 -8.06 8.24 10.41
CA LEU A 233 -6.60 8.31 10.32
C LEU A 233 -6.16 7.90 8.91
N VAL A 234 -5.60 8.84 8.15
CA VAL A 234 -5.07 8.60 6.79
C VAL A 234 -3.55 8.64 6.84
N THR A 235 -2.90 7.57 6.39
CA THR A 235 -1.43 7.45 6.38
C THR A 235 -0.85 7.72 4.99
N SER A 236 0.23 8.51 4.90
CA SER A 236 1.04 8.70 3.68
C SER A 236 2.41 8.04 3.86
N ARG A 237 3.08 7.65 2.75
CA ARG A 237 4.45 7.11 2.78
C ARG A 237 5.53 8.19 2.90
N GLN A 238 5.18 9.44 2.62
CA GLN A 238 6.07 10.60 2.72
C GLN A 238 5.29 11.78 3.28
N THR A 239 5.98 12.63 4.02
CA THR A 239 5.44 13.91 4.46
C THR A 239 5.23 14.79 3.23
N LEU A 240 4.14 15.54 3.21
CA LEU A 240 3.72 16.35 2.07
C LEU A 240 4.48 17.68 2.00
N GLY A 241 5.17 18.07 3.09
CA GLY A 241 5.95 19.29 3.22
C GLY A 241 5.08 20.55 3.23
N MET A 242 3.83 20.44 3.70
CA MET A 242 2.89 21.56 3.73
C MET A 242 3.08 22.36 5.05
N PRO A 243 2.97 23.70 5.03
CA PRO A 243 3.13 24.51 6.24
C PRO A 243 2.18 24.13 7.40
N GLU A 244 1.01 23.60 7.08
CA GLU A 244 -0.02 23.16 8.03
C GLU A 244 0.06 21.66 8.37
N GLU A 245 1.08 20.95 7.89
CA GLU A 245 1.29 19.53 8.18
C GLU A 245 1.81 19.34 9.61
N PHE A 246 1.06 18.57 10.41
CA PHE A 246 1.52 18.09 11.71
C PHE A 246 2.14 16.70 11.54
N GLU A 247 3.46 16.61 11.64
CA GLU A 247 4.18 15.34 11.63
C GLU A 247 4.06 14.67 13.00
N PHE A 248 3.37 13.52 13.06
CA PHE A 248 3.42 12.63 14.21
C PHE A 248 4.41 11.50 13.93
N PRO A 249 5.65 11.56 14.46
CA PRO A 249 6.62 10.50 14.23
C PRO A 249 6.17 9.24 14.95
N LEU A 250 5.93 8.18 14.18
CA LEU A 250 5.73 6.84 14.73
C LEU A 250 7.09 6.23 15.02
N GLY A 251 7.42 6.11 16.30
CA GLY A 251 8.61 5.38 16.74
C GLY A 251 8.50 3.88 16.49
N PRO A 252 9.59 3.13 16.70
CA PRO A 252 9.52 1.68 16.78
C PRO A 252 8.58 1.24 17.90
N LEU A 253 8.00 0.06 17.75
CA LEU A 253 7.17 -0.55 18.78
C LEU A 253 7.99 -0.77 20.05
N ASP A 254 7.35 -0.65 21.21
CA ASP A 254 8.01 -1.07 22.45
C ASP A 254 8.21 -2.60 22.48
N GLU A 255 8.94 -3.08 23.49
CA GLU A 255 9.27 -4.51 23.58
C GLU A 255 8.02 -5.40 23.67
N SER A 256 6.97 -4.93 24.36
CA SER A 256 5.72 -5.66 24.53
C SER A 256 4.85 -5.64 23.28
N GLU A 257 4.75 -4.50 22.62
CA GLU A 257 4.01 -4.33 21.38
C GLU A 257 4.67 -5.09 20.23
N GLY A 258 6.01 -5.02 20.14
CA GLY A 258 6.76 -5.77 19.14
C GLY A 258 6.72 -7.28 19.39
N ALA A 259 6.74 -7.72 20.65
CA ALA A 259 6.52 -9.12 21.02
C ALA A 259 5.13 -9.60 20.56
N ALA A 260 4.09 -8.82 20.84
CA ALA A 260 2.72 -9.14 20.43
C ALA A 260 2.56 -9.18 18.91
N LEU A 261 3.18 -8.24 18.18
CA LEU A 261 3.17 -8.24 16.71
C LEU A 261 3.88 -9.48 16.16
N PHE A 262 5.08 -9.80 16.66
CA PHE A 262 5.79 -11.00 16.20
C PHE A 262 4.97 -12.26 16.47
N GLU A 263 4.40 -12.39 17.67
CA GLU A 263 3.61 -13.56 18.06
C GLU A 263 2.38 -13.72 17.16
N ASP A 264 1.59 -12.66 16.92
CA ASP A 264 0.45 -12.69 15.99
C ASP A 264 0.88 -13.22 14.61
N ARG A 265 1.96 -12.66 14.06
CA ARG A 265 2.45 -13.01 12.72
C ARG A 265 3.01 -14.41 12.65
N ALA A 266 3.71 -14.84 13.69
CA ALA A 266 4.35 -16.15 13.77
C ALA A 266 3.31 -17.25 13.97
N ARG A 267 2.29 -17.02 14.80
CA ARG A 267 1.18 -17.97 15.01
C ARG A 267 0.32 -18.16 13.77
N ARG A 268 0.18 -17.14 12.91
CA ARG A 268 -0.46 -17.30 11.59
C ARG A 268 0.28 -18.29 10.68
N ALA A 269 1.59 -18.42 10.84
CA ALA A 269 2.40 -19.39 10.09
C ALA A 269 2.45 -20.76 10.80
N ARG A 270 2.44 -20.77 12.14
CA ARG A 270 2.45 -21.98 12.98
C ARG A 270 1.60 -21.76 14.24
N PRO A 271 0.34 -22.21 14.27
CA PRO A 271 -0.57 -21.97 15.40
C PRO A 271 -0.04 -22.49 16.74
N GLU A 272 0.62 -23.65 16.71
CA GLU A 272 1.19 -24.33 17.89
C GLU A 272 2.59 -23.83 18.28
N LEU A 273 2.98 -22.63 17.86
CA LEU A 273 4.27 -22.07 18.23
C LEU A 273 4.33 -21.85 19.76
N ALA A 274 5.19 -22.62 20.43
CA ALA A 274 5.49 -22.45 21.85
C ALA A 274 6.67 -21.49 22.02
N VAL A 275 6.42 -20.32 22.60
CA VAL A 275 7.40 -19.27 22.82
C VAL A 275 7.16 -18.61 24.17
N SER A 276 8.23 -18.28 24.88
CA SER A 276 8.14 -17.54 26.15
C SER A 276 8.01 -16.04 25.87
N GLU A 277 7.31 -15.32 26.74
CA GLU A 277 7.20 -13.86 26.64
C GLU A 277 8.57 -13.17 26.70
N GLU A 278 9.49 -13.72 27.50
CA GLU A 278 10.87 -13.22 27.63
C GLU A 278 11.64 -13.32 26.32
N SER A 279 11.55 -14.46 25.62
CA SER A 279 12.17 -14.65 24.30
C SER A 279 11.58 -13.70 23.25
N LEU A 280 10.26 -13.47 23.28
CA LEU A 280 9.60 -12.55 22.37
C LEU A 280 10.04 -11.09 22.60
N ARG A 281 10.14 -10.65 23.86
CA ARG A 281 10.64 -9.32 24.22
C ARG A 281 12.12 -9.15 23.84
N ALA A 282 12.94 -10.17 24.08
CA ALA A 282 14.35 -10.17 23.68
C ALA A 282 14.51 -10.06 22.16
N LEU A 283 13.68 -10.77 21.40
CA LEU A 283 13.64 -10.65 19.94
C LEU A 283 13.19 -9.26 19.50
N SER A 284 12.12 -8.71 20.09
CA SER A 284 11.63 -7.37 19.80
C SER A 284 12.73 -6.31 20.02
N ARG A 285 13.41 -6.38 21.16
CA ARG A 285 14.55 -5.51 21.49
C ARG A 285 15.66 -5.63 20.44
N ARG A 286 16.00 -6.85 20.04
CA ARG A 286 17.06 -7.11 19.05
C ARG A 286 16.70 -6.62 17.66
N LEU A 287 15.43 -6.67 17.29
CA LEU A 287 14.90 -6.12 16.04
C LEU A 287 14.56 -4.63 16.14
N GLY A 288 14.93 -4.00 17.26
CA GLY A 288 14.74 -2.58 17.51
C GLY A 288 13.28 -2.13 17.44
N GLY A 289 12.32 -3.03 17.68
CA GLY A 289 10.88 -2.74 17.60
C GLY A 289 10.36 -2.44 16.18
N MET A 290 11.15 -2.70 15.13
CA MET A 290 10.78 -2.35 13.76
C MET A 290 9.70 -3.33 13.21
N PRO A 291 8.49 -2.87 12.87
CA PRO A 291 7.40 -3.76 12.45
C PRO A 291 7.77 -4.66 11.27
N LEU A 292 8.42 -4.10 10.24
CA LEU A 292 8.84 -4.87 9.07
C LEU A 292 9.85 -5.96 9.41
N ALA A 293 10.81 -5.68 10.29
CA ALA A 293 11.80 -6.67 10.71
C ALA A 293 11.14 -7.80 11.53
N LEU A 294 10.18 -7.44 12.39
CA LEU A 294 9.37 -8.39 13.15
C LEU A 294 8.52 -9.28 12.23
N GLU A 295 7.87 -8.73 11.22
CA GLU A 295 7.08 -9.50 10.26
C GLU A 295 7.94 -10.46 9.43
N LEU A 296 9.11 -10.01 8.95
CA LEU A 296 10.05 -10.85 8.21
C LEU A 296 10.60 -11.99 9.08
N ALA A 297 10.93 -11.71 10.35
CA ALA A 297 11.37 -12.73 11.29
C ALA A 297 10.24 -13.73 11.61
N ALA A 298 9.01 -13.24 11.83
CA ALA A 298 7.84 -14.06 12.12
C ALA A 298 7.47 -15.00 10.97
N ALA A 299 7.65 -14.56 9.72
CA ALA A 299 7.46 -15.40 8.54
C ALA A 299 8.34 -16.66 8.56
N ARG A 300 9.55 -16.60 9.16
CA ARG A 300 10.43 -17.77 9.33
C ARG A 300 10.07 -18.65 10.51
N ALA A 301 9.38 -18.13 11.53
CA ALA A 301 8.98 -18.91 12.70
C ALA A 301 8.11 -20.14 12.33
N GLY A 302 7.44 -20.08 11.18
CA GLY A 302 6.70 -21.21 10.61
C GLY A 302 7.58 -22.36 10.11
N VAL A 303 8.81 -22.07 9.68
CA VAL A 303 9.76 -23.03 9.09
C VAL A 303 10.88 -23.40 10.05
N GLN A 304 11.25 -22.47 10.94
CA GLN A 304 12.31 -22.61 11.93
C GLN A 304 11.76 -22.21 13.30
N GLY A 305 11.99 -23.02 14.34
CA GLY A 305 11.59 -22.63 15.70
C GLY A 305 12.30 -21.35 16.16
N LEU A 306 11.75 -20.65 17.16
CA LEU A 306 12.33 -19.39 17.66
C LEU A 306 13.80 -19.55 18.07
N ALA A 307 14.13 -20.63 18.79
CA ALA A 307 15.51 -20.92 19.21
C ALA A 307 16.48 -21.07 18.01
N GLN A 308 16.01 -21.58 16.87
CA GLN A 308 16.83 -21.69 15.65
C GLN A 308 17.03 -20.33 14.97
N ILE A 309 16.01 -19.46 15.03
CA ILE A 309 16.10 -18.08 14.53
C ILE A 309 17.10 -17.30 15.39
N GLU A 310 17.03 -17.44 16.71
CA GLU A 310 17.97 -16.81 17.64
C GLU A 310 19.40 -17.32 17.47
N ALA A 311 19.60 -18.64 17.44
CA ALA A 311 20.92 -19.26 17.29
C ALA A 311 21.59 -18.90 15.96
N ALA A 312 20.81 -18.84 14.88
CA ALA A 312 21.37 -18.50 13.58
C ALA A 312 21.63 -16.99 13.41
N GLY A 313 21.18 -16.15 14.36
CA GLY A 313 21.31 -14.71 14.32
C GLY A 313 20.43 -14.02 13.27
N TRP A 314 20.22 -12.73 13.48
CA TRP A 314 19.48 -11.88 12.56
C TRP A 314 20.47 -10.96 11.83
N THR A 315 20.38 -10.92 10.50
CA THR A 315 21.11 -9.99 9.64
C THR A 315 20.18 -9.48 8.55
N ALA A 316 20.39 -8.23 8.12
CA ALA A 316 19.52 -7.60 7.14
C ALA A 316 19.53 -8.28 5.75
N GLU A 317 20.62 -8.97 5.39
CA GLU A 317 20.78 -9.68 4.12
C GLU A 317 20.07 -11.04 4.09
N ARG A 318 19.72 -11.57 5.25
CA ARG A 318 19.19 -12.92 5.39
C ARG A 318 17.91 -13.09 4.58
N ASP A 319 17.84 -14.15 3.78
CA ASP A 319 16.63 -14.48 3.01
C ASP A 319 15.58 -15.11 3.95
N PHE A 320 14.41 -14.50 4.05
CA PHE A 320 13.27 -14.93 4.85
C PHE A 320 12.13 -15.50 3.98
N GLY A 321 12.25 -15.51 2.66
CA GLY A 321 11.11 -15.66 1.76
C GLY A 321 11.24 -16.67 0.63
N GLU A 322 12.43 -17.23 0.38
CA GLU A 322 12.63 -18.20 -0.71
C GLU A 322 11.75 -19.44 -0.57
N ALA A 323 11.77 -20.08 0.61
CA ALA A 323 10.94 -21.26 0.90
C ALA A 323 9.43 -20.96 0.87
N LEU A 324 9.04 -19.68 0.94
CA LEU A 324 7.66 -19.20 0.94
C LEU A 324 7.23 -18.65 -0.43
N GLY A 325 8.06 -18.77 -1.47
CA GLY A 325 7.75 -18.26 -2.82
C GLY A 325 7.66 -16.74 -2.92
N ILE A 326 8.17 -16.01 -1.92
CA ILE A 326 8.14 -14.54 -1.91
C ILE A 326 9.07 -14.01 -3.01
N PRO A 327 8.71 -12.94 -3.74
CA PRO A 327 9.59 -12.33 -4.74
C PRO A 327 10.91 -11.87 -4.15
N LYS A 328 12.04 -12.03 -4.86
CA LYS A 328 13.40 -11.72 -4.37
C LYS A 328 13.53 -10.32 -3.72
N ARG A 329 12.86 -9.31 -4.28
CA ARG A 329 12.81 -7.92 -3.75
C ARG A 329 12.15 -7.77 -2.37
N GLN A 330 11.45 -8.80 -1.89
CA GLN A 330 10.71 -8.80 -0.62
C GLN A 330 11.24 -9.84 0.37
N ARG A 331 12.33 -10.54 0.03
CA ARG A 331 12.81 -11.68 0.82
C ARG A 331 13.66 -11.28 2.03
N SER A 332 14.28 -10.11 2.03
CA SER A 332 15.15 -9.65 3.12
C SER A 332 14.95 -8.17 3.41
N LEU A 333 15.41 -7.71 4.57
CA LEU A 333 15.34 -6.30 4.89
C LEU A 333 16.19 -5.46 3.93
N ASP A 334 17.39 -5.92 3.57
CA ASP A 334 18.23 -5.31 2.53
C ASP A 334 17.47 -5.24 1.20
N ALA A 335 16.79 -6.31 0.78
CA ALA A 335 16.05 -6.34 -0.47
C ALA A 335 14.86 -5.36 -0.48
N VAL A 336 14.10 -5.30 0.60
CA VAL A 336 12.93 -4.40 0.73
C VAL A 336 13.37 -2.94 0.76
N LEU A 337 14.45 -2.63 1.49
CA LEU A 337 14.91 -1.26 1.63
C LEU A 337 15.75 -0.78 0.44
N ARG A 338 16.30 -1.68 -0.38
CA ARG A 338 17.14 -1.31 -1.52
C ARG A 338 16.46 -0.35 -2.48
N GLU A 339 15.20 -0.61 -2.84
CA GLU A 339 14.44 0.28 -3.73
C GLU A 339 14.18 1.63 -3.05
N SER A 340 13.86 1.64 -1.76
CA SER A 340 13.69 2.88 -0.98
C SER A 340 14.98 3.70 -0.93
N LEU A 341 16.12 3.09 -0.63
CA LEU A 341 17.42 3.77 -0.59
C LEU A 341 17.87 4.22 -1.98
N ALA A 342 17.48 3.53 -3.06
CA ALA A 342 17.78 3.95 -4.43
C ALA A 342 17.06 5.25 -4.84
N MET A 343 15.98 5.62 -4.15
CA MET A 343 15.26 6.87 -4.36
C MET A 343 15.89 8.07 -3.63
N LEU A 344 16.85 7.85 -2.73
CA LEU A 344 17.58 8.94 -2.07
C LEU A 344 18.58 9.60 -3.02
N PRO A 345 18.81 10.92 -2.88
CA PRO A 345 19.98 11.58 -3.47
C PRO A 345 21.27 10.83 -3.15
N GLU A 346 22.22 10.78 -4.08
CA GLU A 346 23.43 9.96 -3.95
C GLU A 346 24.27 10.33 -2.72
N ASP A 347 24.39 11.63 -2.44
CA ASP A 347 25.10 12.17 -1.29
C ASP A 347 24.42 11.80 0.04
N VAL A 348 23.09 11.92 0.12
CA VAL A 348 22.31 11.50 1.29
C VAL A 348 22.42 9.99 1.52
N ARG A 349 22.41 9.20 0.44
CA ARG A 349 22.59 7.75 0.51
C ARG A 349 23.99 7.37 1.01
N LYS A 350 25.05 8.08 0.61
CA LYS A 350 26.41 7.89 1.15
C LYS A 350 26.45 8.22 2.64
N THR A 351 25.81 9.32 3.05
CA THR A 351 25.67 9.68 4.47
C THR A 351 24.96 8.59 5.26
N PHE A 352 23.85 8.03 4.76
CA PHE A 352 23.17 6.89 5.40
C PHE A 352 24.14 5.72 5.67
N PHE A 353 24.95 5.33 4.68
CA PHE A 353 25.92 4.25 4.86
C PHE A 353 27.02 4.60 5.88
N GLY A 354 27.52 5.84 5.87
CA GLY A 354 28.52 6.31 6.82
C GLY A 354 28.02 6.34 8.28
N LEU A 355 26.77 6.74 8.49
CA LEU A 355 26.15 6.78 9.82
C LEU A 355 25.97 5.38 10.43
N GLY A 356 26.04 4.30 9.64
CA GLY A 356 26.01 2.92 10.13
C GLY A 356 27.17 2.56 11.08
N ALA A 357 28.22 3.38 11.14
CA ALA A 357 29.34 3.23 12.07
C ALA A 357 28.95 3.48 13.54
N PHE A 358 27.90 4.28 13.80
CA PHE A 358 27.47 4.63 15.14
C PHE A 358 26.56 3.56 15.74
N ARG A 359 26.97 2.96 16.87
CA ARG A 359 26.17 1.97 17.61
C ARG A 359 25.17 2.58 18.59
N ASN A 360 25.55 3.63 19.31
CA ASN A 360 24.77 4.21 20.42
C ASN A 360 24.24 5.62 20.10
N GLY A 361 23.88 5.85 18.84
CA GLY A 361 23.48 7.16 18.34
C GLY A 361 24.64 8.16 18.21
N PHE A 362 24.32 9.37 17.76
CA PHE A 362 25.27 10.42 17.40
C PHE A 362 24.60 11.80 17.51
N ASP A 363 25.39 12.83 17.79
CA ASP A 363 24.99 14.24 17.65
C ASP A 363 25.33 14.76 16.24
N ALA A 364 24.92 16.00 15.95
CA ALA A 364 25.14 16.62 14.65
C ALA A 364 26.63 16.82 14.32
N GLU A 365 27.47 17.07 15.34
CA GLU A 365 28.91 17.27 15.17
C GLU A 365 29.60 15.96 14.75
N ALA A 366 29.32 14.87 15.46
CA ALA A 366 29.82 13.54 15.12
C ALA A 366 29.33 13.08 13.75
N ALA A 367 28.06 13.34 13.41
CA ALA A 367 27.49 13.01 12.11
C ALA A 367 28.20 13.75 10.97
N LEU A 368 28.49 15.04 11.16
CA LEU A 368 29.25 15.84 10.21
C LEU A 368 30.68 15.30 10.03
N ALA A 369 31.37 14.99 11.13
CA ALA A 369 32.75 14.52 11.11
C ALA A 369 32.91 13.14 10.43
N VAL A 370 31.98 12.22 10.64
CA VAL A 370 32.10 10.83 10.16
C VAL A 370 31.45 10.60 8.80
N ALA A 371 30.35 11.29 8.49
CA ALA A 371 29.52 10.99 7.33
C ALA A 371 29.18 12.22 6.46
N ASP A 372 29.87 13.35 6.68
CA ASP A 372 29.59 14.64 6.02
C ASP A 372 28.09 15.02 6.11
N ALA A 373 27.49 14.69 7.26
CA ALA A 373 26.05 14.79 7.49
C ALA A 373 25.67 16.17 8.02
N GLY A 374 25.60 17.16 7.11
CA GLY A 374 25.05 18.47 7.46
C GLY A 374 23.55 18.42 7.83
N PRO A 375 23.00 19.50 8.42
CA PRO A 375 21.61 19.54 8.91
C PRO A 375 20.55 19.15 7.87
N ALA A 376 20.71 19.56 6.61
CA ALA A 376 19.78 19.22 5.54
C ALA A 376 19.76 17.71 5.20
N LYS A 377 20.92 17.04 5.27
CA LYS A 377 21.01 15.59 5.04
C LYS A 377 20.39 14.83 6.22
N LEU A 378 20.65 15.29 7.46
CA LEU A 378 20.04 14.72 8.66
C LEU A 378 18.51 14.86 8.65
N ASP A 379 17.97 16.02 8.30
CA ASP A 379 16.51 16.21 8.18
C ASP A 379 15.91 15.31 7.08
N THR A 380 16.61 15.16 5.96
CA THR A 380 16.17 14.23 4.90
C THR A 380 16.10 12.79 5.42
N LEU A 381 17.15 12.30 6.10
CA LEU A 381 17.16 10.96 6.69
C LEU A 381 16.10 10.78 7.77
N ARG A 382 15.84 11.81 8.59
CA ARG A 382 14.78 11.83 9.61
C ARG A 382 13.40 11.70 8.96
N ARG A 383 13.10 12.50 7.94
CA ARG A 383 11.81 12.45 7.22
C ARG A 383 11.56 11.09 6.54
N TRP A 384 12.62 10.41 6.14
CA TRP A 384 12.56 9.04 5.59
C TRP A 384 12.52 7.96 6.68
N SER A 385 12.45 8.34 7.96
CA SER A 385 12.47 7.44 9.11
C SER A 385 13.69 6.51 9.15
N LEU A 386 14.80 6.96 8.57
CA LEU A 386 16.06 6.21 8.56
C LEU A 386 16.91 6.47 9.81
N ILE A 387 16.68 7.60 10.46
CA ILE A 387 17.22 7.98 11.77
C ILE A 387 16.10 8.55 12.62
N LEU A 388 16.20 8.41 13.94
CA LEU A 388 15.22 8.87 14.90
C LEU A 388 15.85 9.91 15.82
N PRO A 389 15.19 11.06 16.06
CA PRO A 389 15.64 12.00 17.07
C PRO A 389 15.51 11.39 18.47
N THR A 390 16.45 11.72 19.34
CA THR A 390 16.49 11.36 20.76
C THR A 390 16.97 12.57 21.55
N GLU A 391 16.50 12.73 22.77
CA GLU A 391 17.00 13.77 23.68
C GLU A 391 17.92 13.15 24.72
N ASP A 392 19.07 13.77 24.96
CA ASP A 392 19.90 13.46 26.12
C ASP A 392 19.27 14.03 27.40
N GLY A 393 19.74 13.57 28.55
CA GLY A 393 19.27 14.05 29.86
C GLY A 393 19.50 15.54 30.13
N ASP A 394 20.32 16.21 29.30
CA ASP A 394 20.55 17.66 29.32
C ASP A 394 19.68 18.44 28.31
N GLY A 395 18.80 17.75 27.57
CA GLY A 395 17.92 18.32 26.55
C GLY A 395 18.59 18.53 25.18
N SER A 396 19.84 18.07 24.99
CA SER A 396 20.50 18.15 23.69
C SER A 396 19.95 17.10 22.70
N LEU A 397 19.81 17.51 21.44
CA LEU A 397 19.27 16.66 20.38
C LEU A 397 20.34 15.71 19.84
N ARG A 398 20.12 14.41 20.01
CA ARG A 398 20.85 13.33 19.36
C ARG A 398 19.98 12.64 18.32
N PHE A 399 20.61 11.77 17.54
CA PHE A 399 19.96 10.87 16.61
C PHE A 399 20.41 9.44 16.85
N ARG A 400 19.52 8.48 16.57
CA ARG A 400 19.86 7.06 16.53
C ARG A 400 19.41 6.43 15.23
N MET A 401 20.21 5.48 14.73
CA MET A 401 19.81 4.60 13.64
C MET A 401 19.28 3.29 14.24
N PRO A 402 18.04 2.87 13.94
CA PRO A 402 17.55 1.55 14.34
C PRO A 402 18.51 0.43 13.92
N GLU A 403 18.76 -0.53 14.81
CA GLU A 403 19.72 -1.62 14.57
C GLU A 403 19.51 -2.36 13.23
N PRO A 404 18.26 -2.69 12.82
CA PRO A 404 17.98 -3.21 11.48
C PRO A 404 18.52 -2.36 10.31
N LEU A 405 18.39 -1.04 10.42
CA LEU A 405 18.87 -0.11 9.41
C LEU A 405 20.39 0.04 9.46
N ARG A 406 20.98 -0.05 10.66
CA ARG A 406 22.44 -0.06 10.86
C ARG A 406 23.10 -1.25 10.19
N ASP A 407 22.49 -2.43 10.28
CA ASP A 407 22.95 -3.63 9.58
C ASP A 407 22.91 -3.44 8.05
N VAL A 408 21.82 -2.89 7.51
CA VAL A 408 21.71 -2.54 6.08
C VAL A 408 22.79 -1.52 5.69
N ALA A 409 23.01 -0.52 6.54
CA ALA A 409 24.01 0.52 6.30
C ALA A 409 25.42 -0.07 6.22
N GLY A 410 25.77 -0.98 7.15
CA GLY A 410 27.04 -1.69 7.17
C GLY A 410 27.28 -2.55 5.92
N LEU A 411 26.26 -3.28 5.46
CA LEU A 411 26.33 -4.06 4.22
C LEU A 411 26.56 -3.18 3.00
N GLY A 412 25.86 -2.04 2.91
CA GLY A 412 26.07 -1.08 1.85
C GLY A 412 27.48 -0.48 1.85
N ALA A 413 27.99 -0.11 3.03
CA ALA A 413 29.37 0.38 3.19
C ALA A 413 30.40 -0.67 2.72
N ALA A 414 30.23 -1.93 3.12
CA ALA A 414 31.10 -3.03 2.67
C ALA A 414 31.06 -3.23 1.15
N ARG A 415 29.88 -3.15 0.52
CA ARG A 415 29.73 -3.23 -0.94
C ARG A 415 30.39 -2.06 -1.66
N ILE A 416 30.21 -0.83 -1.17
CA ILE A 416 30.87 0.37 -1.72
C ILE A 416 32.39 0.24 -1.63
N HIS A 417 32.90 -0.22 -0.49
CA HIS A 417 34.32 -0.46 -0.28
C HIS A 417 34.85 -1.54 -1.24
N ALA A 418 34.15 -2.66 -1.40
CA ALA A 418 34.52 -3.72 -2.34
C ALA A 418 34.55 -3.21 -3.80
N HIS A 419 33.56 -2.40 -4.21
CA HIS A 419 33.55 -1.76 -5.53
C HIS A 419 34.72 -0.80 -5.73
N TYR A 420 35.04 0.02 -4.72
CA TYR A 420 36.21 0.90 -4.76
C TYR A 420 37.49 0.11 -5.00
N PHE A 421 37.74 -0.98 -4.25
CA PHE A 421 38.93 -1.81 -4.45
C PHE A 421 38.94 -2.56 -5.79
N ALA A 422 37.79 -3.04 -6.26
CA ALA A 422 37.67 -3.66 -7.58
C ALA A 422 37.98 -2.67 -8.72
N ASP A 423 37.51 -1.43 -8.60
CA ASP A 423 37.80 -0.37 -9.57
C ASP A 423 39.25 0.10 -9.47
N LEU A 424 39.83 0.12 -8.27
CA LEU A 424 41.25 0.42 -8.06
C LEU A 424 42.16 -0.67 -8.65
N GLN A 425 41.74 -1.94 -8.60
CA GLN A 425 42.41 -3.04 -9.30
C GLN A 425 42.36 -2.88 -10.83
N LYS A 426 41.22 -2.45 -11.39
CA LYS A 426 41.08 -2.19 -12.83
C LYS A 426 41.84 -0.94 -13.30
N ARG A 427 42.20 -0.04 -12.37
CA ARG A 427 42.95 1.20 -12.61
C ARG A 427 44.46 1.05 -12.43
N LYS A 428 45.00 -0.16 -12.20
CA LYS A 428 46.44 -0.36 -12.28
C LYS A 428 46.91 -0.22 -13.74
N PRO A 429 47.98 0.54 -14.01
CA PRO A 429 48.53 0.75 -15.35
C PRO A 429 49.06 -0.53 -15.99
#